data_AF-A0AAX2HYH6-F1
#
_entry.id   AF-A0AAX2HYH6-F1
#
_cell.length_a   1.000
_cell.length_b   1.000
_cell.length_c   1.000
_cell.angle_alpha   90.00
_cell.angle_beta   90.00
_cell.angle_gamma   90.00
#
_symmetry.space_group_name_H-M   'P 1'
#
loop_
_entity.id
_entity.type
_entity.pdbx_description
1 polymer ?
#
loop_
_entity_poly.entity_id
_entity_poly.type
_entity_poly.pdbx_seq_one_letter_code
_entity_poly.pdbx_strand_id
1 'polypeptide(L)'
;MLPVTLPVFIFGLLVCLLVEKFKLFGYGAQLPERVRQVLTEYDQQANAKRTKQEKMKLIVQAIIGVWLVLALALHLAEVGLVGLSVIILATSFCGITNEHSLGKAFQEALPFTALLTVFFAVVAVIIEQSLFTPIIQFVLQASPSAQLSLFYLFNGLLSSVSDNVFVGTVYINEARSALSMVLSRYNNLNCWRSPSIQGPTSPPWRHQTARPLSCSC
;
A
#
# COMPACT_ATOMS: atom_id res chain seq x y z
N MET A 1 -8.30 16.90 -2.13
CA MET A 1 -8.55 15.64 -1.39
C MET A 1 -9.74 15.73 -0.43
N LEU A 2 -10.03 16.90 0.16
CA LEU A 2 -11.15 17.16 1.08
C LEU A 2 -12.52 16.49 0.79
N PRO A 3 -13.05 16.46 -0.46
CA PRO A 3 -14.40 15.93 -0.71
C PRO A 3 -14.56 14.43 -0.42
N VAL A 4 -13.46 13.67 -0.36
CA VAL A 4 -13.48 12.25 -0.01
C VAL A 4 -12.97 12.02 1.41
N THR A 5 -11.90 12.73 1.82
CA THR A 5 -11.25 12.50 3.11
C THR A 5 -12.13 12.89 4.30
N LEU A 6 -12.88 13.99 4.20
CA LEU A 6 -13.69 14.50 5.30
C LEU A 6 -14.93 13.63 5.58
N PRO A 7 -15.71 13.19 4.57
CA PRO A 7 -16.76 12.21 4.80
C PRO A 7 -16.23 10.88 5.36
N VAL A 8 -15.15 10.34 4.82
CA VAL A 8 -14.56 9.07 5.29
C VAL A 8 -14.13 9.18 6.75
N PHE A 9 -13.54 10.30 7.16
CA PHE A 9 -13.17 10.55 8.55
C PHE A 9 -14.41 10.59 9.46
N ILE A 10 -15.46 11.33 9.09
CA ILE A 10 -16.69 11.45 9.88
C ILE A 10 -17.39 10.10 10.01
N PHE A 11 -17.57 9.37 8.90
CA PHE A 11 -18.19 8.05 8.91
C PHE A 11 -17.34 7.03 9.66
N GLY A 12 -16.01 7.10 9.54
CA GLY A 12 -15.09 6.26 10.30
C GLY A 12 -15.21 6.46 11.81
N LEU A 13 -15.22 7.72 12.28
CA LEU A 13 -15.46 8.04 13.68
C LEU A 13 -16.85 7.60 14.15
N LEU A 14 -17.89 7.81 13.33
CA LEU A 14 -19.23 7.34 13.62
C LEU A 14 -19.27 5.82 13.80
N VAL A 15 -18.63 5.06 12.92
CA VAL A 15 -18.53 3.60 13.03
C VAL A 15 -17.81 3.21 14.31
N CYS A 16 -16.67 3.83 14.64
CA CYS A 16 -15.98 3.56 15.90
C CYS A 16 -16.88 3.80 17.12
N LEU A 17 -17.58 4.94 17.17
CA LEU A 17 -18.50 5.28 18.25
C LEU A 17 -19.68 4.29 18.34
N LEU A 18 -20.23 3.88 17.20
CA LEU A 18 -21.31 2.91 17.15
C LEU A 18 -20.84 1.54 17.63
N VAL A 19 -19.69 1.06 17.15
CA VAL A 19 -19.12 -0.24 17.55
C VAL A 19 -18.82 -0.26 19.05
N GLU A 20 -18.24 0.81 19.60
CA GLU A 20 -17.95 0.94 21.02
C GLU A 20 -19.23 1.01 21.87
N LYS A 21 -20.22 1.81 21.46
CA LYS A 21 -21.47 2.00 22.21
C LYS A 21 -22.34 0.75 22.20
N PHE A 22 -22.48 0.09 21.05
CA PHE A 22 -23.32 -1.10 20.88
C PHE A 22 -22.60 -2.40 21.25
N LYS A 23 -21.29 -2.33 21.56
CA LYS A 23 -20.43 -3.46 21.94
C LYS A 23 -20.54 -4.66 20.99
N LEU A 24 -20.69 -4.38 19.69
CA LEU A 24 -20.91 -5.39 18.67
C LEU A 24 -19.64 -6.23 18.46
N PHE A 25 -19.81 -7.55 18.27
CA PHE A 25 -18.72 -8.49 17.98
C PHE A 25 -17.60 -8.56 19.04
N GLY A 26 -17.89 -8.18 20.30
CA GLY A 26 -16.91 -8.22 21.39
C GLY A 26 -16.00 -6.99 21.49
N TYR A 27 -16.12 -6.04 20.57
CA TYR A 27 -15.52 -4.71 20.74
C TYR A 27 -16.20 -4.00 21.93
N GLY A 28 -15.43 -3.46 22.88
CA GLY A 28 -15.98 -2.81 24.09
C GLY A 28 -16.30 -3.75 25.26
N ALA A 29 -15.90 -5.03 25.20
CA ALA A 29 -15.85 -5.90 26.37
C ALA A 29 -14.87 -5.31 27.39
N GLN A 30 -15.33 -5.10 28.63
CA GLN A 30 -14.45 -4.60 29.68
C GLN A 30 -13.52 -5.70 30.17
N LEU A 31 -12.25 -5.35 30.37
CA LEU A 31 -11.26 -6.28 30.88
C LEU A 31 -11.67 -6.74 32.29
N PRO A 32 -11.79 -8.05 32.57
CA PRO A 32 -12.18 -8.54 33.89
C PRO A 32 -11.25 -8.03 34.98
N GLU A 33 -11.82 -7.63 36.12
CA GLU A 33 -11.07 -6.93 37.17
C GLU A 33 -9.88 -7.75 37.70
N ARG A 34 -10.01 -9.09 37.75
CA ARG A 34 -8.90 -9.99 38.12
C ARG A 34 -7.73 -9.92 37.12
N VAL A 35 -8.01 -9.89 35.82
CA VAL A 35 -6.97 -9.81 34.78
C VAL A 35 -6.30 -8.44 34.85
N ARG A 36 -7.09 -7.37 35.04
CA ARG A 36 -6.58 -6.01 35.24
C ARG A 36 -5.67 -5.92 36.46
N GLN A 37 -6.04 -6.51 37.60
CA GLN A 37 -5.20 -6.55 38.80
C GLN A 37 -3.87 -7.25 38.53
N VAL A 38 -3.89 -8.44 37.92
CA VAL A 38 -2.67 -9.19 37.57
C VAL A 38 -1.75 -8.39 36.64
N LEU A 39 -2.31 -7.74 35.61
CA LEU A 39 -1.53 -6.88 34.70
C LEU A 39 -0.93 -5.66 35.42
N THR A 40 -1.69 -5.06 36.33
CA THR A 40 -1.23 -3.90 37.11
C THR A 40 -0.10 -4.29 38.05
N GLU A 41 -0.22 -5.42 38.76
CA GLU A 41 0.83 -5.96 39.61
C GLU A 41 2.07 -6.34 38.81
N TYR A 42 1.88 -6.97 37.63
CA TYR A 42 2.98 -7.29 36.73
C TYR A 42 3.73 -6.04 36.26
N ASP A 43 3.02 -4.98 35.85
CA ASP A 43 3.64 -3.72 35.42
C ASP A 43 4.39 -3.03 36.57
N GLN A 44 3.81 -3.02 37.79
CA GLN A 44 4.49 -2.48 38.97
C GLN A 44 5.79 -3.24 39.27
N GLN A 45 5.75 -4.58 39.22
CA GLN A 45 6.93 -5.41 39.44
C GLN A 45 7.99 -5.23 38.33
N ALA A 46 7.55 -5.16 37.07
CA ALA A 46 8.44 -4.92 35.94
C ALA A 46 9.11 -3.55 36.04
N ASN A 47 8.34 -2.51 36.39
CA ASN A 47 8.85 -1.15 36.54
C ASN A 47 9.80 -1.01 37.74
N ALA A 48 9.55 -1.73 38.84
CA ALA A 48 10.46 -1.80 39.99
C ALA A 48 11.79 -2.50 39.67
N LYS A 49 11.76 -3.52 38.81
CA LYS A 49 12.96 -4.26 38.37
C LYS A 49 13.72 -3.59 37.23
N ARG A 50 13.18 -2.52 36.61
CA ARG A 50 13.80 -1.86 35.46
C ARG A 50 15.19 -1.33 35.78
N THR A 51 16.16 -1.80 35.02
CA THR A 51 17.55 -1.35 35.12
C THR A 51 17.75 0.01 34.43
N LYS A 52 18.84 0.70 34.74
CA LYS A 52 19.22 1.95 34.05
C LYS A 52 19.41 1.74 32.54
N GLN A 53 19.92 0.57 32.14
CA GLN A 53 20.12 0.21 30.73
C GLN A 53 18.78 0.07 29.99
N GLU A 54 17.78 -0.58 30.59
CA GLU A 54 16.45 -0.71 29.98
C GLU A 54 15.75 0.65 29.83
N LYS A 55 15.87 1.53 30.84
CA LYS A 55 15.37 2.91 30.73
C LYS A 55 16.04 3.67 29.58
N MET A 56 17.35 3.47 29.39
CA MET A 56 18.08 4.09 28.29
C MET A 56 17.60 3.58 26.93
N LYS A 57 17.38 2.27 26.79
CA LYS A 57 16.81 1.68 25.57
C LYS A 57 15.45 2.28 25.22
N LEU A 58 14.57 2.48 26.20
CA LEU A 58 13.27 3.12 26.00
C LEU A 58 13.40 4.56 25.48
N ILE A 59 14.34 5.34 26.03
CA ILE A 59 14.59 6.72 25.58
C ILE A 59 15.08 6.70 24.13
N VAL A 60 16.02 5.82 23.80
CA VAL A 60 16.53 5.68 22.43
C VAL A 60 15.41 5.28 21.46
N GLN A 61 14.57 4.30 21.82
CA GLN A 61 13.42 3.90 21.03
C GLN A 61 12.43 5.05 20.82
N ALA A 62 12.19 5.88 21.83
CA ALA A 62 11.35 7.08 21.70
C ALA A 62 11.94 8.09 20.71
N ILE A 63 13.25 8.35 20.79
CA ILE A 63 13.95 9.25 19.85
C ILE A 63 13.86 8.72 18.42
N ILE A 64 14.10 7.42 18.21
CA ILE A 64 13.97 6.77 16.90
C ILE A 64 12.52 6.84 16.39
N GLY A 65 11.54 6.68 17.28
CA GLY A 65 10.12 6.83 16.94
C GLY A 65 9.78 8.25 16.48
N VAL A 66 10.29 9.28 17.16
CA VAL A 66 10.13 10.68 16.74
C VAL A 66 10.80 10.91 15.39
N TRP A 67 12.01 10.38 15.17
CA TRP A 67 12.69 10.43 13.88
C TRP A 67 11.85 9.80 12.76
N LEU A 68 11.28 8.61 12.98
CA LEU A 68 10.40 7.94 12.02
C LEU A 68 9.20 8.81 11.63
N VAL A 69 8.52 9.40 12.62
CA VAL A 69 7.35 10.27 12.38
C VAL A 69 7.74 11.51 11.57
N LEU A 70 8.84 12.18 11.93
CA LEU A 70 9.30 13.38 11.20
C LEU A 70 9.76 13.04 9.78
N ALA A 71 10.50 11.94 9.59
CA ALA A 71 10.96 11.52 8.29
C ALA A 71 9.81 11.16 7.34
N LEU A 72 8.77 10.50 7.84
CA LEU A 72 7.57 10.18 7.08
C LEU A 72 6.72 11.43 6.80
N ALA A 73 6.52 12.30 7.80
CA ALA A 73 5.71 13.52 7.64
C ALA A 73 6.32 14.46 6.59
N LEU A 74 7.64 14.62 6.59
CA LEU A 74 8.36 15.51 5.69
C LEU A 74 8.80 14.84 4.37
N HIS A 75 8.53 13.54 4.18
CA HIS A 75 8.97 12.77 3.00
C HIS A 75 10.48 12.97 2.68
N LEU A 76 11.34 12.93 3.70
CA LEU A 76 12.76 13.30 3.57
C LEU A 76 13.58 12.39 2.64
N ALA A 77 13.14 11.15 2.46
CA ALA A 77 13.81 10.16 1.61
C ALA A 77 12.81 9.10 1.12
N GLU A 78 13.26 8.23 0.21
CA GLU A 78 12.51 7.05 -0.18
C GLU A 78 12.16 6.21 1.06
N VAL A 79 10.93 5.67 1.10
CA VAL A 79 10.39 4.95 2.27
C VAL A 79 11.32 3.82 2.73
N GLY A 80 11.99 3.13 1.80
CA GLY A 80 12.99 2.11 2.10
C GLY A 80 14.22 2.64 2.85
N LEU A 81 14.73 3.81 2.47
CA LEU A 81 15.89 4.44 3.13
C LEU A 81 15.55 4.91 4.54
N VAL A 82 14.35 5.45 4.73
CA VAL A 82 13.85 5.82 6.08
C VAL A 82 13.78 4.58 6.97
N GLY A 83 13.20 3.49 6.48
CA GLY A 83 13.13 2.22 7.20
C GLY A 83 14.51 1.66 7.56
N LEU A 84 15.45 1.67 6.60
CA LEU A 84 16.83 1.22 6.82
C LEU A 84 17.52 2.02 7.92
N SER A 85 17.34 3.35 7.95
CA SER A 85 17.90 4.21 9.00
C SER A 85 17.39 3.83 10.39
N VAL A 86 16.09 3.55 10.51
CA VAL A 86 15.46 3.14 11.78
C VAL A 86 15.98 1.78 12.23
N ILE A 87 16.12 0.82 11.31
CA ILE A 87 16.68 -0.50 11.61
C ILE A 87 18.13 -0.36 12.11
N ILE A 88 18.98 0.39 11.43
CA ILE A 88 20.39 0.58 11.82
C ILE A 88 20.48 1.24 13.19
N LEU A 89 19.71 2.31 13.45
CA LEU A 89 19.71 2.99 14.75
C LEU A 89 19.18 2.08 15.87
N ALA A 90 18.07 1.38 15.64
CA ALA A 90 17.48 0.50 16.65
C ALA A 90 18.39 -0.69 16.96
N THR A 91 18.99 -1.31 15.94
CA THR A 91 19.88 -2.47 16.12
C THR A 91 21.22 -2.08 16.75
N SER A 92 21.80 -0.94 16.38
CA SER A 92 23.08 -0.48 16.96
C SER A 92 22.97 -0.10 18.44
N PHE A 93 21.88 0.56 18.86
CA PHE A 93 21.74 1.04 20.24
C PHE A 93 20.92 0.12 21.15
N CYS A 94 19.97 -0.65 20.61
CA CYS A 94 19.07 -1.50 21.39
C CYS A 94 19.18 -2.99 21.06
N GLY A 95 19.96 -3.36 20.04
CA GLY A 95 20.11 -4.73 19.58
C GLY A 95 20.70 -5.68 20.62
N ILE A 96 20.41 -6.97 20.43
CA ILE A 96 20.91 -8.05 21.28
C ILE A 96 22.26 -8.49 20.72
N THR A 97 23.32 -8.30 21.50
CA THR A 97 24.70 -8.68 21.14
C THR A 97 25.15 -9.99 21.77
N ASN A 98 24.34 -10.56 22.69
CA ASN A 98 24.64 -11.83 23.33
C ASN A 98 24.19 -12.99 22.44
N GLU A 99 25.13 -13.86 22.07
CA GLU A 99 24.91 -14.97 21.15
C GLU A 99 23.80 -15.95 21.60
N HIS A 100 23.73 -16.27 22.89
CA HIS A 100 22.70 -17.17 23.41
C HIS A 100 21.29 -16.53 23.32
N SER A 101 21.21 -15.20 23.35
CA SER A 101 19.94 -14.47 23.32
C SER A 101 19.51 -14.11 21.90
N LEU A 102 20.44 -14.11 20.94
CA LEU A 102 20.20 -13.74 19.56
C LEU A 102 19.18 -14.68 18.88
N GLY A 103 19.36 -16.00 19.02
CA GLY A 103 18.41 -16.98 18.46
C GLY A 103 16.99 -16.85 19.02
N LYS A 104 16.84 -16.60 20.33
CA LYS A 104 15.52 -16.34 20.96
C LYS A 104 14.86 -15.07 20.41
N ALA A 105 15.64 -14.03 20.16
CA ALA A 105 15.11 -12.77 19.62
C ALA A 105 14.53 -12.92 18.20
N PHE A 106 15.10 -13.82 17.38
CA PHE A 106 14.58 -14.09 16.03
C PHE A 106 13.31 -14.96 16.03
N GLN A 107 13.10 -15.80 17.05
CA GLN A 107 11.94 -16.70 17.12
C GLN A 107 10.60 -15.96 17.10
N GLU A 108 10.51 -14.78 17.71
CA GLU A 108 9.27 -14.00 17.72
C GLU A 108 8.94 -13.41 16.34
N ALA A 109 9.96 -13.04 15.55
CA ALA A 109 9.77 -12.45 14.22
C ALA A 109 9.67 -13.49 13.09
N LEU A 110 10.20 -14.70 13.29
CA LEU A 110 10.29 -15.75 12.27
C LEU A 110 8.94 -16.11 11.63
N PRO A 111 7.82 -16.32 12.36
CA PRO A 111 6.54 -16.66 11.76
C PRO A 111 6.00 -15.58 10.83
N PHE A 112 6.17 -14.31 11.22
CA PHE A 112 5.73 -13.18 10.40
C PHE A 112 6.57 -13.05 9.14
N THR A 113 7.90 -13.16 9.25
CA THR A 113 8.79 -13.11 8.09
C THR A 113 8.51 -14.24 7.12
N ALA A 114 8.34 -15.47 7.61
CA ALA A 114 8.00 -16.62 6.76
C ALA A 114 6.65 -16.43 6.06
N LEU A 115 5.63 -15.97 6.79
CA LEU A 115 4.32 -15.66 6.22
C LEU A 115 4.44 -14.58 5.13
N LEU A 116 5.20 -13.51 5.36
CA LEU A 116 5.41 -12.43 4.40
C LEU A 116 6.15 -12.90 3.14
N THR A 117 7.17 -13.75 3.30
CA THR A 117 7.88 -14.35 2.16
C THR A 117 6.96 -15.25 1.33
N VAL A 118 6.19 -16.13 1.97
CA VAL A 118 5.22 -16.98 1.29
C VAL A 118 4.13 -16.14 0.62
N PHE A 119 3.65 -15.10 1.30
CA PHE A 119 2.69 -14.15 0.76
C PHE A 119 3.22 -13.49 -0.52
N PHE A 120 4.42 -12.91 -0.51
CA PHE A 120 5.00 -12.29 -1.70
C PHE A 120 5.27 -13.29 -2.82
N ALA A 121 5.66 -14.52 -2.51
CA ALA A 121 5.81 -15.57 -3.52
C ALA A 121 4.47 -15.90 -4.20
N VAL A 122 3.39 -16.06 -3.42
CA VAL A 122 2.04 -16.30 -3.96
C VAL A 122 1.56 -15.10 -4.77
N VAL A 123 1.78 -13.88 -4.28
CA VAL A 123 1.48 -12.62 -4.99
C VAL A 123 2.17 -12.58 -6.35
N ALA A 124 3.46 -12.93 -6.41
CA ALA A 124 4.21 -12.98 -7.66
C ALA A 124 3.58 -13.98 -8.64
N VAL A 125 3.23 -15.19 -8.18
CA VAL A 125 2.56 -16.20 -9.02
C VAL A 125 1.18 -15.73 -9.51
N ILE A 126 0.38 -15.06 -8.67
CA ILE A 126 -0.94 -14.53 -9.07
C ILE A 126 -0.78 -13.49 -10.19
N ILE A 127 0.22 -12.62 -10.10
CA ILE A 127 0.52 -11.62 -11.13
C ILE A 127 1.00 -12.29 -12.41
N GLU A 128 1.96 -13.22 -12.33
CA GLU A 128 2.49 -13.94 -13.50
C GLU A 128 1.41 -14.73 -14.24
N GLN A 129 0.46 -15.33 -13.50
CA GLN A 129 -0.65 -16.07 -14.07
C GLN A 129 -1.83 -15.18 -14.53
N SER A 130 -1.73 -13.85 -14.35
CA SER A 130 -2.77 -12.89 -14.78
C SER A 130 -4.17 -13.24 -14.25
N LEU A 131 -4.24 -13.79 -13.03
CA LEU A 131 -5.46 -14.40 -12.48
C LEU A 131 -6.62 -13.39 -12.33
N PHE A 132 -6.29 -12.10 -12.15
CA PHE A 132 -7.28 -11.03 -12.03
C PHE A 132 -7.67 -10.37 -13.35
N THR A 133 -6.89 -10.54 -14.42
CA THR A 133 -7.20 -9.99 -15.75
C THR A 133 -8.63 -10.32 -16.25
N PRO A 134 -9.17 -11.56 -16.12
CA PRO A 134 -10.54 -11.83 -16.57
C PRO A 134 -11.60 -11.07 -15.76
N ILE A 135 -11.38 -10.85 -14.46
CA ILE A 135 -12.29 -10.07 -13.60
C ILE A 135 -12.25 -8.60 -14.01
N ILE A 136 -11.05 -8.05 -14.24
CA ILE A 136 -10.89 -6.66 -14.68
C ILE A 136 -11.55 -6.45 -16.05
N GLN A 137 -11.32 -7.35 -17.01
CA GLN A 137 -11.94 -7.29 -18.33
C GLN A 137 -13.47 -7.34 -18.23
N PHE A 138 -14.02 -8.20 -17.38
CA PHE A 138 -15.46 -8.25 -17.11
C PHE A 138 -16.01 -6.91 -16.61
N VAL A 139 -15.33 -6.28 -15.64
CA VAL A 139 -15.72 -4.97 -15.12
C VAL A 139 -15.62 -3.89 -16.20
N LEU A 140 -14.57 -3.91 -17.03
CA LEU A 140 -14.35 -2.91 -18.09
C LEU A 140 -15.32 -3.06 -19.27
N GLN A 141 -15.93 -4.23 -19.46
CA GLN A 141 -16.96 -4.46 -20.48
C GLN A 141 -18.38 -4.10 -20.01
N ALA A 142 -18.55 -3.84 -18.70
CA ALA A 142 -19.84 -3.44 -18.15
C ALA A 142 -20.28 -2.05 -18.64
N SER A 143 -21.58 -1.78 -18.54
CA SER A 143 -22.13 -0.46 -18.90
C SER A 143 -21.45 0.69 -18.12
N PRO A 144 -21.28 1.88 -18.72
CA PRO A 144 -20.58 3.01 -18.07
C PRO A 144 -21.16 3.41 -16.70
N SER A 145 -22.47 3.26 -16.51
CA SER A 145 -23.15 3.54 -15.25
C SER A 145 -22.85 2.53 -14.14
N ALA A 146 -22.54 1.28 -14.49
CA ALA A 146 -22.27 0.20 -13.53
C ALA A 146 -20.76 -0.08 -13.35
N GLN A 147 -19.93 0.32 -14.31
CA GLN A 147 -18.49 0.05 -14.34
C GLN A 147 -17.78 0.50 -13.05
N LEU A 148 -18.05 1.72 -12.57
CA LEU A 148 -17.44 2.24 -11.35
C LEU A 148 -17.88 1.46 -10.09
N SER A 149 -19.17 1.15 -9.98
CA SER A 149 -19.72 0.39 -8.85
C SER A 149 -19.18 -1.04 -8.80
N LEU A 150 -19.12 -1.72 -9.94
CA LEU A 150 -18.55 -3.06 -10.05
C LEU A 150 -17.04 -3.06 -9.76
N PHE A 151 -16.32 -2.03 -10.21
CA PHE A 151 -14.90 -1.87 -9.91
C PHE A 151 -14.65 -1.79 -8.41
N TYR A 152 -15.40 -0.96 -7.68
CA TYR A 152 -15.27 -0.88 -6.22
C TYR A 152 -15.74 -2.15 -5.50
N LEU A 153 -16.81 -2.81 -5.98
CA LEU A 153 -17.33 -4.03 -5.38
C LEU A 153 -16.32 -5.19 -5.47
N PHE A 154 -15.82 -5.48 -6.67
CA PHE A 154 -14.85 -6.57 -6.86
C PHE A 154 -13.50 -6.26 -6.21
N ASN A 155 -13.04 -5.01 -6.23
CA ASN A 155 -11.87 -4.60 -5.49
C ASN A 155 -12.06 -4.85 -3.97
N GLY A 156 -13.20 -4.43 -3.40
CA GLY A 156 -13.51 -4.67 -1.99
C GLY A 156 -13.63 -6.15 -1.62
N LEU A 157 -14.26 -6.97 -2.48
CA LEU A 157 -14.38 -8.41 -2.26
C LEU A 157 -13.02 -9.11 -2.29
N LEU A 158 -12.20 -8.85 -3.30
CA LEU A 158 -10.87 -9.44 -3.41
C LEU A 158 -9.93 -8.95 -2.29
N SER A 159 -10.04 -7.68 -1.91
CA SER A 159 -9.33 -7.08 -0.78
C SER A 159 -9.79 -7.59 0.58
N SER A 160 -10.96 -8.25 0.67
CA SER A 160 -11.40 -8.89 1.92
C SER A 160 -10.77 -10.28 2.12
N VAL A 161 -10.31 -10.91 1.03
CA VAL A 161 -9.72 -12.25 1.02
C VAL A 161 -8.18 -12.20 0.90
N SER A 162 -7.64 -11.11 0.36
CA SER A 162 -6.22 -10.88 0.12
C SER A 162 -5.81 -9.50 0.66
N ASP A 163 -4.52 -9.16 0.71
CA ASP A 163 -4.10 -7.92 1.36
C ASP A 163 -4.52 -6.65 0.58
N ASN A 164 -4.96 -5.62 1.31
CA ASN A 164 -5.45 -4.36 0.75
C ASN A 164 -4.42 -3.68 -0.17
N VAL A 165 -3.13 -3.69 0.19
CA VAL A 165 -2.06 -3.07 -0.62
C VAL A 165 -1.78 -3.90 -1.88
N PHE A 166 -1.91 -5.23 -1.78
CA PHE A 166 -1.67 -6.12 -2.91
C PHE A 166 -2.76 -5.96 -3.98
N VAL A 167 -4.03 -6.11 -3.60
CA VAL A 167 -5.15 -5.99 -4.55
C VAL A 167 -5.15 -4.62 -5.21
N GLY A 168 -4.89 -3.55 -4.44
CA GLY A 168 -4.78 -2.20 -4.96
C GLY A 168 -3.68 -2.05 -6.02
N THR A 169 -2.50 -2.61 -5.78
CA THR A 169 -1.37 -2.52 -6.73
C THR A 169 -1.66 -3.26 -8.02
N VAL A 170 -2.24 -4.47 -7.96
CA VAL A 170 -2.58 -5.23 -9.17
C VAL A 170 -3.69 -4.54 -9.96
N TYR A 171 -4.74 -4.06 -9.30
CA TYR A 171 -5.84 -3.35 -9.95
C TYR A 171 -5.36 -2.09 -10.68
N ILE A 172 -4.46 -1.31 -10.06
CA ILE A 172 -3.90 -0.10 -10.69
C ILE A 172 -3.07 -0.46 -11.93
N ASN A 173 -2.24 -1.50 -11.85
CA ASN A 173 -1.41 -1.93 -12.98
C ASN A 173 -2.25 -2.46 -14.14
N GLU A 174 -3.24 -3.31 -13.87
CA GLU A 174 -4.15 -3.85 -14.90
C GLU A 174 -5.01 -2.75 -15.53
N ALA A 175 -5.58 -1.84 -14.72
CA ALA A 175 -6.35 -0.71 -15.22
C ALA A 175 -5.50 0.22 -16.09
N ARG A 176 -4.24 0.47 -15.70
CA ARG A 176 -3.28 1.25 -16.50
C ARG A 176 -2.97 0.57 -17.84
N SER A 177 -2.80 -0.76 -17.83
CA SER A 177 -2.56 -1.55 -19.04
C SER A 177 -3.76 -1.54 -19.99
N ALA A 178 -4.97 -1.71 -19.46
CA ALA A 178 -6.19 -1.63 -20.26
C ALA A 178 -6.39 -0.23 -20.87
N LEU A 179 -6.13 0.83 -20.08
CA LEU A 179 -6.21 2.21 -20.55
C LEU A 179 -5.19 2.50 -21.66
N SER A 180 -3.95 2.04 -21.51
CA SER A 180 -2.91 2.27 -22.53
C SER A 180 -3.25 1.56 -23.85
N MET A 181 -3.83 0.36 -23.78
CA MET A 181 -4.31 -0.37 -24.96
C MET A 181 -5.42 0.39 -25.70
N VAL A 182 -6.40 0.93 -24.97
CA VAL A 182 -7.47 1.76 -25.54
C VAL A 182 -6.91 3.03 -26.17
N LEU A 183 -6.00 3.72 -25.50
CA LEU A 183 -5.36 4.94 -26.01
C LEU A 183 -4.53 4.67 -27.28
N SER A 184 -3.78 3.56 -27.32
CA SER A 184 -3.04 3.14 -28.52
C SER A 184 -3.97 2.88 -29.70
N ARG A 185 -5.11 2.22 -29.46
CA ARG A 185 -6.14 1.99 -30.48
C ARG A 185 -6.73 3.30 -31.00
N TYR A 186 -7.04 4.25 -30.11
CA TYR A 186 -7.54 5.58 -30.49
C TYR A 186 -6.51 6.38 -31.30
N ASN A 187 -5.23 6.34 -30.92
CA ASN A 187 -4.18 7.04 -31.64
C ASN A 187 -3.96 6.45 -33.05
N ASN A 188 -3.97 5.13 -33.18
CA ASN A 188 -3.93 4.46 -34.48
C ASN A 188 -5.15 4.79 -35.36
N LEU A 189 -6.36 4.86 -34.79
CA LEU A 189 -7.57 5.29 -35.52
C LEU A 189 -7.48 6.74 -36.02
N ASN A 190 -6.81 7.63 -35.27
CA ASN A 190 -6.60 9.02 -35.69
C ASN A 190 -5.49 9.16 -36.76
N CYS A 191 -4.49 8.27 -36.78
CA CYS A 191 -3.54 8.21 -37.89
C CYS A 191 -4.23 7.90 -39.22
N TRP A 192 -5.23 7.01 -39.23
CA TRP A 192 -6.06 6.72 -40.42
C TRP A 192 -7.11 7.79 -40.75
N ARG A 193 -7.45 8.65 -39.78
CA ARG A 193 -8.36 9.80 -39.99
C ARG A 193 -7.65 11.08 -40.43
N SER A 194 -6.31 11.06 -40.52
CA SER A 194 -5.56 12.12 -41.20
C SER A 194 -5.94 12.06 -42.68
N PRO A 195 -6.58 13.10 -43.26
CA PRO A 195 -6.95 13.05 -44.67
C PRO A 195 -5.66 12.96 -45.49
N SER A 196 -5.46 11.83 -46.14
CA SER A 196 -4.56 11.69 -47.27
C SER A 196 -5.12 12.54 -48.42
N ILE A 197 -4.87 13.84 -48.40
CA ILE A 197 -5.01 14.68 -49.60
C ILE A 197 -3.87 14.27 -50.55
N GLN A 198 -4.15 13.31 -51.43
CA GLN A 198 -3.32 13.01 -52.60
C GLN A 198 -3.69 13.95 -53.76
N GLY A 199 -2.88 15.00 -53.92
CA GLY A 199 -2.41 15.60 -55.20
C GLY A 199 -3.31 16.62 -55.94
N PRO A 200 -2.78 17.37 -56.93
CA PRO A 200 -1.38 17.73 -57.21
C PRO A 200 -1.21 19.24 -57.47
N THR A 201 -0.42 19.97 -56.67
CA THR A 201 0.14 21.26 -57.12
C THR A 201 1.50 21.48 -56.48
N SER A 202 2.57 21.19 -57.21
CA SER A 202 3.86 21.83 -56.95
C SER A 202 3.78 23.30 -57.35
N PRO A 203 4.35 24.19 -56.53
CA PRO A 203 5.32 25.14 -57.08
C PRO A 203 6.68 24.95 -56.41
N PRO A 204 7.78 25.22 -57.13
CA PRO A 204 9.11 25.14 -56.55
C PRO A 204 9.30 26.30 -55.57
N TRP A 205 10.20 26.16 -54.61
CA TRP A 205 10.63 27.20 -53.66
C TRP A 205 9.79 27.34 -52.37
N ARG A 206 9.90 26.34 -51.48
CA ARG A 206 10.01 26.64 -50.05
C ARG A 206 10.76 25.54 -49.31
N HIS A 207 11.99 25.84 -48.89
CA HIS A 207 12.63 25.12 -47.80
C HIS A 207 11.78 25.27 -46.55
N GLN A 208 11.27 24.17 -46.00
CA GLN A 208 10.90 24.11 -44.59
C GLN A 208 10.99 22.67 -44.07
N THR A 209 12.00 22.52 -43.22
CA THR A 209 12.15 21.55 -42.15
C THR A 209 10.83 21.17 -41.46
N ALA A 210 10.38 19.94 -41.67
CA ALA A 210 9.62 19.17 -40.69
C ALA A 210 9.81 17.69 -41.03
N ARG A 211 10.64 16.98 -40.25
CA ARG A 211 10.69 15.52 -40.31
C ARG A 211 9.31 15.00 -39.88
N PRO A 212 8.65 14.13 -40.65
CA PRO A 212 7.53 13.39 -40.11
C PRO A 212 8.10 12.40 -39.09
N LEU A 213 7.64 12.48 -37.83
CA LEU A 213 7.73 11.36 -36.90
C LEU A 213 7.04 10.19 -37.59
N SER A 214 7.82 9.17 -37.95
CA SER A 214 7.31 8.01 -38.66
C SER A 214 6.25 7.33 -37.79
N CYS A 215 5.03 7.25 -38.31
CA CYS A 215 4.11 6.19 -37.91
C CYS A 215 4.76 4.88 -38.38
N SER A 216 5.49 4.23 -37.49
CA SER A 216 5.93 2.85 -37.70
C SER A 216 4.73 1.96 -37.40
N CYS A 217 4.12 1.40 -38.45
CA CYS A 217 3.26 0.23 -38.36
C CYS A 217 4.05 -0.97 -37.84
#